data_AF-S4RD44-F1
#
_entry.id   AF-S4RD44-F1
#
_cell.length_a   1.000
_cell.length_b   1.000
_cell.length_c   1.000
_cell.angle_alpha   90.00
_cell.angle_beta   90.00
_cell.angle_gamma   90.00
#
_symmetry.space_group_name_H-M   'P 1'
#
loop_
_entity.id
_entity.type
_entity.pdbx_description
1 polymer ?
#
loop_
_entity_poly.entity_id
_entity_poly.type
_entity_poly.pdbx_seq_one_letter_code
_entity_poly.pdbx_strand_id
1 'polypeptide(L)'
;MTTGDIKGSLRRVQMEVRLLRYPHEVDYEGLLTGDAKALLPLLHHAFTEYSLPVAECLAEWGVELAAKSDLRFVEAVYRVLRDRFEVRPVLTKAQFLQLGFAERKMQMLCDIGQAVRTKHKELTQLAHKVSARQPCSAF
;
A
#
# COMPACT_ATOMS: atom_id res chain seq x y z
N MET A 1 -7.17 -13.53 20.46
CA MET A 1 -7.46 -12.36 19.61
C MET A 1 -8.57 -12.78 18.66
N THR A 2 -9.79 -12.31 18.90
CA THR A 2 -11.02 -12.79 18.26
C THR A 2 -11.08 -12.29 16.82
N THR A 3 -10.90 -13.20 15.86
CA THR A 3 -11.32 -13.02 14.47
C THR A 3 -12.85 -12.95 14.45
N GLY A 4 -13.42 -11.80 14.10
CA GLY A 4 -14.86 -11.57 14.27
C GLY A 4 -15.38 -10.22 13.76
N ASP A 5 -14.50 -9.22 13.62
CA ASP A 5 -14.88 -7.88 13.17
C ASP A 5 -14.50 -7.62 11.70
N ILE A 6 -14.96 -8.51 10.82
CA ILE A 6 -14.87 -8.34 9.36
C ILE A 6 -15.52 -7.01 8.95
N LYS A 7 -16.68 -6.68 9.55
CA LYS A 7 -17.39 -5.40 9.30
C LYS A 7 -16.56 -4.19 9.73
N GLY A 8 -15.83 -4.29 10.84
CA GLY A 8 -14.92 -3.24 11.30
C GLY A 8 -13.74 -3.05 10.36
N SER A 9 -13.17 -4.16 9.89
CA SER A 9 -12.09 -4.17 8.91
C SER A 9 -12.53 -3.58 7.57
N LEU A 10 -13.73 -3.91 7.10
CA LEU A 10 -14.31 -3.36 5.88
C LEU A 10 -14.48 -1.84 5.97
N ARG A 11 -15.00 -1.33 7.10
CA ARG A 11 -15.13 0.12 7.32
C ARG A 11 -13.78 0.82 7.27
N ARG A 12 -12.73 0.22 7.85
CA ARG A 12 -11.38 0.76 7.77
C ARG A 12 -10.87 0.80 6.32
N VAL A 13 -11.09 -0.26 5.55
CA VAL A 13 -10.72 -0.29 4.13
C VAL A 13 -11.47 0.79 3.35
N GLN A 14 -12.78 0.94 3.56
CA GLN A 14 -13.55 2.01 2.91
C GLN A 14 -13.00 3.40 3.20
N MET A 15 -12.60 3.66 4.44
CA MET A 15 -11.95 4.92 4.81
C MET A 15 -10.59 5.06 4.12
N GLU A 16 -9.79 3.99 4.09
CA GLU A 16 -8.46 4.00 3.49
C GLU A 16 -8.52 4.25 1.98
N VAL A 17 -9.42 3.57 1.27
CA VAL A 17 -9.70 3.79 -0.17
C VAL A 17 -10.07 5.25 -0.44
N ARG A 18 -10.95 5.84 0.39
CA ARG A 18 -11.32 7.27 0.26
C ARG A 18 -10.11 8.19 0.45
N LEU A 19 -9.24 7.86 1.40
CA LEU A 19 -8.03 8.63 1.66
C LEU A 19 -6.98 8.49 0.56
N LEU A 20 -6.93 7.32 -0.08
CA LEU A 20 -6.13 7.06 -1.28
C LEU A 20 -6.72 7.69 -2.54
N ARG A 21 -7.94 8.23 -2.48
CA ARG A 21 -8.66 8.84 -3.62
C ARG A 21 -8.77 7.90 -4.82
N TYR A 22 -8.96 6.62 -4.55
CA TYR A 22 -9.05 5.59 -5.59
C TYR A 22 -10.21 5.91 -6.55
N PRO A 23 -9.94 6.08 -7.86
CA PRO A 23 -10.94 6.54 -8.82
C PRO A 23 -11.85 5.43 -9.37
N HIS A 24 -11.48 4.16 -9.19
CA HIS A 24 -12.23 3.02 -9.72
C HIS A 24 -13.17 2.41 -8.66
N GLU A 25 -14.10 1.57 -9.13
CA GLU A 25 -14.96 0.80 -8.23
C GLU A 25 -14.13 -0.23 -7.45
N VAL A 26 -14.45 -0.37 -6.16
CA VAL A 26 -13.81 -1.32 -5.27
C VAL A 26 -14.69 -2.53 -5.10
N ASP A 27 -14.12 -3.71 -5.34
CA ASP A 27 -14.84 -4.97 -5.22
C ASP A 27 -14.96 -5.39 -3.74
N TYR A 28 -15.98 -4.86 -3.07
CA TYR A 28 -16.25 -5.14 -1.66
C TYR A 28 -16.66 -6.59 -1.41
N GLU A 29 -17.29 -7.25 -2.39
CA GLU A 29 -17.67 -8.67 -2.29
C GLU A 29 -16.42 -9.57 -2.32
N GLY A 30 -15.48 -9.27 -3.22
CA GLY A 30 -14.15 -9.87 -3.27
C GLY A 30 -13.38 -9.66 -1.98
N LEU A 31 -13.41 -8.44 -1.41
CA LEU A 31 -12.79 -8.18 -0.10
C LEU A 31 -13.38 -9.05 1.02
N LEU A 32 -14.71 -9.20 1.06
CA LEU A 32 -15.43 -10.00 2.06
C LEU A 32 -15.17 -11.49 1.93
N THR A 33 -15.10 -12.00 0.70
CA THR A 33 -14.73 -13.39 0.40
C THR A 33 -13.23 -13.65 0.55
N GLY A 34 -12.43 -12.59 0.65
CA GLY A 34 -10.98 -12.65 0.75
C GLY A 34 -10.33 -13.00 -0.58
N ASP A 35 -10.89 -12.54 -1.70
CA ASP A 35 -10.27 -12.61 -3.00
C ASP A 35 -9.08 -11.65 -3.09
N ALA A 36 -7.94 -12.16 -3.57
CA ALA A 36 -6.73 -11.35 -3.75
C ALA A 36 -6.93 -10.30 -4.84
N LYS A 37 -7.70 -10.62 -5.89
CA LYS A 37 -7.90 -9.75 -7.06
C LYS A 37 -8.58 -8.44 -6.71
N ALA A 38 -9.40 -8.41 -5.68
CA ALA A 38 -10.02 -7.19 -5.17
C ALA A 38 -9.01 -6.23 -4.50
N LEU A 39 -7.93 -6.78 -3.91
CA LEU A 39 -6.90 -6.03 -3.19
C LEU A 39 -5.74 -5.57 -4.07
N LEU A 40 -5.38 -6.36 -5.08
CA LEU A 40 -4.27 -6.05 -5.99
C LEU A 40 -4.35 -4.64 -6.62
N PRO A 41 -5.48 -4.21 -7.22
CA PRO A 41 -5.55 -2.92 -7.87
C PRO A 41 -5.52 -1.76 -6.86
N LEU A 42 -6.08 -1.96 -5.66
CA LEU A 42 -6.01 -1.00 -4.56
C LEU A 42 -4.56 -0.76 -4.12
N LEU A 43 -3.81 -1.85 -3.94
CA LEU A 43 -2.39 -1.78 -3.58
C LEU A 43 -1.57 -1.14 -4.69
N HIS A 44 -1.82 -1.53 -5.95
CA HIS A 44 -1.13 -0.96 -7.09
C HIS A 44 -1.29 0.55 -7.10
N HIS A 45 -2.54 1.03 -7.09
CA HIS A 45 -2.85 2.46 -7.06
C HIS A 45 -2.24 3.18 -5.85
N ALA A 46 -2.28 2.55 -4.66
CA ALA A 46 -1.68 3.13 -3.45
C ALA A 46 -0.18 3.39 -3.60
N PHE A 47 0.55 2.54 -4.33
CA PHE A 47 2.00 2.69 -4.50
C PHE A 47 2.39 3.49 -5.74
N THR A 48 1.63 3.41 -6.83
CA THR A 48 2.01 4.02 -8.12
C THR A 48 1.31 5.36 -8.36
N GLU A 49 0.02 5.47 -8.08
CA GLU A 49 -0.81 6.61 -8.47
C GLU A 49 -1.05 7.60 -7.32
N TYR A 50 -1.08 7.10 -6.08
CA TYR A 50 -1.36 7.95 -4.92
C TYR A 50 -0.31 9.06 -4.70
N SER A 51 0.98 8.75 -4.87
CA SER A 51 2.06 9.67 -4.56
C SER A 51 3.27 9.46 -5.46
N LEU A 52 3.51 10.41 -6.37
CA LEU A 52 4.67 10.44 -7.26
C LEU A 52 6.01 10.18 -6.54
N PRO A 53 6.39 10.88 -5.44
CA PRO A 53 7.68 10.63 -4.79
C PRO A 53 7.78 9.24 -4.15
N VAL A 54 6.64 8.62 -3.80
CA VAL A 54 6.64 7.24 -3.30
C VAL A 54 6.85 6.29 -4.47
N ALA A 55 6.17 6.51 -5.59
CA ALA A 55 6.32 5.72 -6.81
C ALA A 55 7.76 5.76 -7.35
N GLU A 56 8.37 6.96 -7.39
CA GLU A 56 9.78 7.12 -7.76
C GLU A 56 10.71 6.38 -6.79
N CYS A 57 10.48 6.50 -5.48
CA CYS A 57 11.28 5.80 -4.49
C CYS A 57 11.15 4.26 -4.63
N LEU A 58 9.96 3.75 -4.96
CA LEU A 58 9.79 2.33 -5.29
C LEU A 58 10.56 1.94 -6.55
N ALA A 59 10.54 2.78 -7.59
CA ALA A 59 11.30 2.54 -8.82
C ALA A 59 12.81 2.52 -8.56
N GLU A 60 13.33 3.44 -7.73
CA GLU A 60 14.73 3.46 -7.28
C GLU A 60 15.11 2.18 -6.52
N TRP A 61 14.18 1.59 -5.78
CA TRP A 61 14.37 0.30 -5.11
C TRP A 61 14.25 -0.90 -6.05
N GLY A 62 14.02 -0.68 -7.35
CA GLY A 62 13.83 -1.72 -8.35
C GLY A 62 12.48 -2.44 -8.22
N VAL A 63 11.49 -1.79 -7.62
CA VAL A 63 10.17 -2.36 -7.36
C VAL A 63 9.21 -1.87 -8.43
N GLU A 64 9.24 -2.53 -9.59
CA GLU A 64 8.24 -2.29 -10.62
C GLU A 64 6.96 -3.08 -10.28
N LEU A 65 5.87 -2.35 -10.03
CA LEU A 65 4.54 -2.93 -9.81
C LEU A 65 3.70 -2.98 -11.10
N ALA A 66 4.14 -2.28 -12.15
CA ALA A 66 3.48 -2.25 -13.45
C ALA A 66 3.71 -3.56 -14.23
N ALA A 67 2.64 -4.10 -14.82
CA ALA A 67 2.66 -5.23 -15.78
C ALA A 67 3.19 -6.59 -15.27
N LYS A 68 3.11 -6.88 -13.96
CA LYS A 68 3.52 -8.17 -13.40
C LYS A 68 2.32 -9.07 -13.05
N SER A 69 2.49 -10.38 -13.19
CA SER A 69 1.54 -11.39 -12.70
C SER A 69 1.28 -11.24 -11.20
N ASP A 70 0.11 -11.67 -10.72
CA ASP A 70 -0.35 -11.49 -9.33
C ASP A 70 0.70 -11.89 -8.29
N LEU A 71 1.39 -13.01 -8.53
CA LEU A 71 2.44 -13.53 -7.64
C LEU A 71 3.66 -12.61 -7.56
N ARG A 72 4.15 -12.13 -8.71
CA ARG A 72 5.31 -11.24 -8.79
C ARG A 72 5.00 -9.88 -8.16
N PHE A 73 3.77 -9.39 -8.33
CA PHE A 73 3.28 -8.18 -7.67
C PHE A 73 3.30 -8.34 -6.15
N VAL A 74 2.72 -9.44 -5.63
CA VAL A 74 2.70 -9.70 -4.18
C VAL A 74 4.11 -9.85 -3.62
N GLU A 75 5.02 -10.52 -4.33
CA GLU A 75 6.43 -10.65 -3.90
C GLU A 75 7.13 -9.29 -3.79
N ALA A 76 6.91 -8.41 -4.77
CA ALA A 76 7.42 -7.04 -4.76
C ALA A 76 6.89 -6.25 -3.55
N VAL A 77 5.57 -6.27 -3.33
CA VAL A 77 4.93 -5.61 -2.17
C VAL A 77 5.47 -6.15 -0.85
N TYR A 78 5.62 -7.47 -0.72
CA TYR A 78 6.14 -8.10 0.50
C TYR A 78 7.60 -7.72 0.78
N ARG A 79 8.45 -7.61 -0.24
CA ARG A 79 9.83 -7.13 -0.09
C ARG A 79 9.84 -5.69 0.42
N VAL A 80 9.07 -4.82 -0.22
CA VAL A 80 8.97 -3.40 0.18
C VAL A 80 8.45 -3.25 1.60
N LEU A 81 7.42 -4.02 1.97
CA LEU A 81 6.87 -3.97 3.32
C LEU A 81 7.91 -4.33 4.39
N ARG A 82 8.69 -5.37 4.14
CA ARG A 82 9.72 -5.83 5.09
C ARG A 82 10.92 -4.87 5.15
N ASP A 83 11.44 -4.44 4.01
CA ASP A 83 12.67 -3.65 3.94
C ASP A 83 12.46 -2.17 4.30
N ARG A 84 11.29 -1.61 3.98
CA ARG A 84 11.11 -0.15 3.95
C ARG A 84 10.00 0.36 4.85
N PHE A 85 8.93 -0.41 4.98
CA PHE A 85 7.82 -0.05 5.87
C PHE A 85 7.92 -0.76 7.21
N GLU A 86 8.86 -1.70 7.38
CA GLU A 86 9.04 -2.55 8.57
C GLU A 86 7.75 -3.29 9.00
N VAL A 87 6.76 -3.35 8.11
CA VAL A 87 5.49 -4.04 8.33
C VAL A 87 5.74 -5.51 8.05
N ARG A 88 5.58 -6.35 9.08
CA ARG A 88 5.66 -7.80 8.92
C ARG A 88 4.30 -8.32 8.43
N PRO A 89 4.19 -8.78 7.16
CA PRO A 89 2.95 -9.35 6.69
C PRO A 89 2.64 -10.62 7.49
N VAL A 90 1.42 -10.68 8.02
CA VAL A 90 0.92 -11.81 8.83
C VAL A 90 0.59 -13.02 7.97
N LEU A 91 0.25 -12.78 6.69
CA LEU A 91 -0.06 -13.81 5.71
C LEU A 91 1.19 -14.17 4.93
N THR A 92 1.27 -15.40 4.43
CA THR A 92 2.28 -15.76 3.42
C THR A 92 1.80 -15.37 2.02
N LYS A 93 2.73 -15.24 1.07
CA LYS A 93 2.41 -14.92 -0.34
C LYS A 93 1.39 -15.90 -0.96
N ALA A 94 1.47 -17.18 -0.63
CA ALA A 94 0.46 -18.17 -1.05
C ALA A 94 -0.90 -17.92 -0.39
N GLN A 95 -0.96 -17.67 0.92
CA GLN A 95 -2.20 -17.35 1.63
C GLN A 95 -2.83 -16.03 1.17
N PHE A 96 -2.02 -15.07 0.71
CA PHE A 96 -2.52 -13.83 0.13
C PHE A 96 -3.24 -14.07 -1.20
N LEU A 97 -2.71 -14.95 -2.06
CA LEU A 97 -3.31 -15.30 -3.34
C LEU A 97 -4.46 -16.30 -3.23
N GLN A 98 -4.50 -17.07 -2.15
CA GLN A 98 -5.57 -18.04 -1.89
C GLN A 98 -6.85 -17.32 -1.42
N LEU A 99 -8.02 -17.78 -1.85
CA LEU A 99 -9.31 -17.27 -1.35
C LEU A 99 -9.44 -17.48 0.17
N GLY A 100 -10.00 -16.48 0.86
CA GLY A 100 -10.15 -16.46 2.31
C GLY A 100 -9.25 -15.43 3.02
N PHE A 101 -9.15 -15.52 4.34
CA PHE A 101 -8.40 -14.56 5.19
C PHE A 101 -8.78 -13.09 4.98
N ALA A 102 -10.03 -12.82 4.60
CA ALA A 102 -10.57 -11.49 4.30
C ALA A 102 -10.17 -10.42 5.32
N GLU A 103 -10.39 -10.68 6.62
CA GLU A 103 -10.05 -9.78 7.72
C GLU A 103 -8.55 -9.39 7.71
N ARG A 104 -7.67 -10.38 7.63
CA ARG A 104 -6.21 -10.15 7.64
C ARG A 104 -5.75 -9.39 6.39
N LYS A 105 -6.34 -9.68 5.23
CA LYS A 105 -6.01 -8.97 3.99
C LYS A 105 -6.47 -7.51 4.02
N MET A 106 -7.69 -7.26 4.51
CA MET A 106 -8.22 -5.91 4.72
C MET A 106 -7.36 -5.11 5.70
N GLN A 107 -6.95 -5.74 6.81
CA GLN A 107 -6.09 -5.11 7.79
C GLN A 107 -4.70 -4.80 7.20
N MET A 108 -4.13 -5.74 6.43
CA MET A 108 -2.88 -5.52 5.70
C MET A 108 -2.97 -4.34 4.73
N LEU A 109 -4.07 -4.17 3.99
CA LEU A 109 -4.28 -3.01 3.13
C LEU A 109 -4.31 -1.69 3.92
N CYS A 110 -5.02 -1.67 5.06
CA CYS A 110 -5.03 -0.49 5.92
C CYS A 110 -3.65 -0.15 6.47
N ASP A 111 -2.89 -1.14 6.93
CA ASP A 111 -1.50 -0.95 7.37
C ASP A 111 -0.63 -0.40 6.25
N ILE A 112 -0.74 -0.96 5.04
CA ILE A 112 -0.01 -0.49 3.86
C ILE A 112 -0.37 0.96 3.52
N GLY A 113 -1.66 1.28 3.42
CA GLY A 113 -2.14 2.62 3.11
C GLY A 113 -1.65 3.65 4.15
N GLN A 114 -1.74 3.31 5.44
CA GLN A 114 -1.19 4.14 6.52
C GLN A 114 0.31 4.38 6.34
N ALA A 115 1.07 3.32 6.06
CA ALA A 115 2.51 3.38 5.92
C ALA A 115 2.92 4.21 4.70
N VAL A 116 2.24 4.03 3.56
CA VAL A 116 2.41 4.84 2.34
C VAL A 116 2.14 6.30 2.60
N ARG A 117 1.04 6.65 3.29
CA ARG A 117 0.74 8.05 3.64
C ARG A 117 1.80 8.66 4.56
N THR A 118 2.28 7.89 5.53
CA THR A 118 3.35 8.32 6.42
C THR A 118 4.62 8.60 5.62
N LYS A 119 5.02 7.69 4.70
CA LYS A 119 6.16 7.94 3.80
C LYS A 119 5.93 9.12 2.86
N HIS A 120 4.75 9.26 2.27
CA HIS A 120 4.43 10.42 1.44
C HIS A 120 4.62 11.74 2.23
N LYS A 121 4.14 11.80 3.48
CA LYS A 121 4.36 12.97 4.35
C LYS A 121 5.84 13.19 4.65
N GLU A 122 6.59 12.15 4.98
CA GLU A 122 8.03 12.26 5.23
C GLU A 122 8.79 12.76 4.01
N LEU A 123 8.54 12.18 2.83
CA LEU A 123 9.17 12.57 1.57
C LEU A 123 8.79 14.00 1.17
N THR A 124 7.52 14.38 1.34
CA THR A 124 7.04 15.75 1.05
C THR A 124 7.64 16.79 2.00
N GLN A 125 7.80 16.44 3.28
CA GLN A 125 8.46 17.30 4.27
C GLN A 125 9.98 17.40 4.01
N LEU A 126 10.63 16.31 3.61
CA LEU A 126 12.03 16.31 3.20
C LEU A 126 12.23 17.20 1.97
N ALA A 127 11.38 17.08 0.95
CA ALA A 127 11.41 17.94 -0.23
C ALA A 127 11.25 19.43 0.12
N HIS A 128 10.33 19.78 1.04
CA HIS A 128 10.18 21.14 1.54
C HIS A 128 11.41 21.63 2.32
N LYS A 129 12.04 20.78 3.12
CA LYS A 129 13.26 21.12 3.88
C LYS A 129 14.50 21.26 2.98
N VAL A 130 14.58 20.51 1.88
CA VAL A 130 15.65 20.63 0.89
C VAL A 130 15.55 21.95 0.12
N SER A 131 14.33 22.40 -0.22
CA SER A 131 14.13 23.73 -0.83
C SER A 131 14.48 24.89 0.12
N ALA A 132 14.32 24.70 1.44
CA ALA A 132 14.78 25.65 2.46
C ALA A 132 16.31 25.58 2.75
N ARG A 133 17.04 24.71 2.07
CA ARG A 133 18.51 24.64 2.08
C ARG A 133 19.08 24.94 0.68
N GLN A 134 18.65 26.05 0.09
CA GLN A 134 19.60 26.86 -0.67
C GLN A 134 20.23 27.85 0.31
N PRO A 135 21.47 27.66 0.80
CA PRO A 135 22.29 28.82 1.04
C PRO A 135 22.47 29.47 -0.33
N CYS A 136 22.00 30.71 -0.46
CA CYS A 136 22.54 31.63 -1.45
C CYS A 136 24.07 31.48 -1.38
N SER A 137 24.67 30.81 -2.36
CA SER A 137 26.10 30.91 -2.58
C SER A 137 26.32 32.34 -3.07
N ALA A 138 26.65 33.20 -2.10
CA ALA A 138 27.42 34.40 -2.36
C ALA A 138 28.61 34.01 -3.27
N PHE A 139 28.69 34.61 -4.44
CA PHE A 139 29.85 35.35 -4.97
C PHE A 139 29.53 35.86 -6.37
#